data_AF-A0A453F7S2-F1
#
_entry.id   AF-A0A453F7S2-F1
#
_cell.length_a   1.000
_cell.length_b   1.000
_cell.length_c   1.000
_cell.angle_alpha   90.00
_cell.angle_beta   90.00
_cell.angle_gamma   90.00
#
_symmetry.space_group_name_H-M   'P 1'
#
loop_
_entity.id
_entity.type
_entity.pdbx_description
1 polymer ?
#
loop_
_entity_poly.entity_id
_entity_poly.type
_entity_poly.pdbx_seq_one_letter_code
_entity_poly.pdbx_strand_id
1 'polypeptide(L)'
;MVGVFLTIWVRRSLRKRIQNVKVSTVGVGAMGYIGNKGSIAVSMSIYQTHFCFLCCHLTSGEKDGDEQKRNADVQEIHRRTVFNSRVSTPKTIYDHERIFWLGDLNYRINLSYEKTHEFISNHDWNGLFEKDQLRVELRKGRLFDGWSEGVISFPPTYKYRFNSKKYTSDEPKSGRRTPSWCDRILSYGKAMRLLSYETVDMRLSDHRPVKAVYTVDIEVFSPKKLQRALTFTDAEVEDRLSSEDERIAGIYSLGLS
;
A
#
# COMPACT_ATOMS: atom_id res chain seq x y z
N MET A 1 7.97 10.05 -13.40
CA MET A 1 6.75 10.29 -14.19
C MET A 1 6.42 11.78 -14.08
N VAL A 2 5.89 12.41 -15.12
CA VAL A 2 5.52 13.84 -15.04
C VAL A 2 4.52 14.03 -13.91
N GLY A 3 4.85 14.86 -12.91
CA GLY A 3 3.97 15.20 -11.78
C GLY A 3 3.87 14.17 -10.65
N VAL A 4 4.61 13.05 -10.69
CA VAL A 4 4.69 12.07 -9.59
C VAL A 4 6.15 11.78 -9.28
N PHE A 5 6.51 11.84 -7.99
CA PHE A 5 7.86 11.61 -7.49
C PHE A 5 7.82 10.73 -6.24
N LEU A 6 8.65 9.69 -6.21
CA LEU A 6 8.80 8.79 -5.06
C LEU A 6 10.28 8.70 -4.70
N THR A 7 10.58 8.90 -3.42
CA THR A 7 11.94 8.77 -2.88
C THR A 7 11.91 7.96 -1.59
N ILE A 8 12.94 7.14 -1.39
CA ILE A 8 13.07 6.26 -0.23
C ILE A 8 14.41 6.54 0.44
N TRP A 9 14.36 6.86 1.72
CA TRP A 9 15.52 7.18 2.54
C TRP A 9 15.73 6.08 3.56
N VAL A 10 16.96 5.60 3.66
CA VAL A 10 17.33 4.53 4.61
C VAL A 10 18.43 5.01 5.54
N ARG A 11 18.35 4.58 6.81
CA ARG A 11 19.44 4.83 7.76
C ARG A 11 20.72 4.19 7.25
N ARG A 12 21.85 4.88 7.44
CA ARG A 12 23.17 4.42 6.95
C ARG A 12 23.52 2.99 7.39
N SER A 13 23.13 2.60 8.60
CA SER A 13 23.34 1.25 9.14
C SER A 13 22.59 0.15 8.38
N LEU A 14 21.46 0.46 7.74
CA LEU A 14 20.66 -0.49 6.98
C LEU A 14 21.08 -0.57 5.50
N ARG A 15 21.92 0.34 5.01
CA ARG A 15 22.30 0.43 3.58
C ARG A 15 22.77 -0.92 3.01
N LYS A 16 23.63 -1.64 3.73
CA LYS A 16 24.17 -2.96 3.30
C LYS A 16 23.12 -4.08 3.30
N ARG A 17 21.94 -3.84 3.86
CA ARG A 17 20.81 -4.78 3.97
C ARG A 17 19.75 -4.54 2.92
N ILE A 18 19.87 -3.45 2.16
CA ILE A 18 18.97 -3.14 1.04
C ILE A 18 19.47 -3.87 -0.21
N GLN A 19 18.61 -4.66 -0.83
CA GLN A 19 18.92 -5.38 -2.06
C GLN A 19 17.74 -5.33 -3.03
N ASN A 20 17.96 -5.80 -4.26
CA ASN A 20 16.92 -6.03 -5.27
C ASN A 20 16.05 -4.80 -5.57
N VAL A 21 16.64 -3.60 -5.54
CA VAL A 21 15.92 -2.35 -5.83
C VAL A 21 15.54 -2.30 -7.31
N LYS A 22 14.24 -2.22 -7.59
CA LYS A 22 13.67 -2.13 -8.93
C LYS A 22 12.55 -1.10 -8.95
N VAL A 23 12.37 -0.45 -10.09
CA VAL A 23 11.36 0.58 -10.28
C VAL A 23 10.44 0.19 -11.43
N SER A 24 9.15 0.44 -11.27
CA SER A 24 8.14 0.32 -12.32
C SER A 24 7.31 1.60 -12.37
N THR A 25 6.91 2.02 -13.57
CA THR A 25 6.10 3.24 -13.75
C THR A 25 4.94 2.95 -14.69
N VAL A 26 3.73 3.32 -14.29
CA VAL A 26 2.50 3.06 -15.05
C VAL A 26 1.73 4.35 -15.28
N GLY A 27 1.72 4.86 -16.51
CA GLY A 27 0.83 5.97 -16.89
C GLY A 27 -0.60 5.47 -17.08
N VAL A 28 -1.59 6.22 -16.57
CA VAL A 28 -3.04 5.93 -16.65
C VAL A 28 -3.86 7.15 -17.07
N GLY A 29 -3.21 8.19 -17.61
CA GLY A 29 -3.90 9.40 -18.07
C GLY A 29 -4.82 9.16 -19.28
N ALA A 30 -5.16 10.23 -20.00
CA ALA A 30 -5.96 10.15 -21.21
C ALA A 30 -5.48 9.03 -22.18
N MET A 31 -6.42 8.30 -22.76
CA MET A 31 -6.16 7.10 -23.58
C MET A 31 -5.35 5.99 -22.88
N GLY A 32 -5.25 6.00 -21.56
CA GLY A 32 -4.55 5.00 -20.74
C GLY A 32 -3.04 5.20 -20.61
N TYR A 33 -2.47 6.28 -21.17
CA TYR A 33 -1.01 6.53 -21.17
C TYR A 33 -0.62 8.03 -21.17
N ILE A 34 -1.50 8.94 -21.63
CA ILE A 34 -1.15 10.34 -21.93
C ILE A 34 -1.51 11.25 -20.75
N GLY A 35 -0.54 12.02 -20.25
CA GLY A 35 -0.76 13.05 -19.23
C GLY A 35 0.05 12.83 -17.96
N ASN A 36 -0.40 13.43 -16.86
CA ASN A 36 0.31 13.46 -15.57
C ASN A 36 -0.28 12.52 -14.51
N LYS A 37 -1.03 11.50 -14.93
CA LYS A 37 -1.69 10.51 -14.06
C LYS A 37 -1.03 9.15 -14.18
N GLY A 38 -0.86 8.49 -13.06
CA GLY A 38 -0.20 7.19 -13.00
C GLY A 38 0.46 6.91 -11.67
N SER A 39 1.36 5.93 -11.67
CA SER A 39 2.12 5.52 -10.49
C SER A 39 3.62 5.36 -10.76
N ILE A 40 4.38 5.50 -9.68
CA ILE A 40 5.75 5.01 -9.55
C ILE A 40 5.73 3.98 -8.43
N ALA A 41 6.25 2.78 -8.70
CA ALA A 41 6.39 1.73 -7.71
C ALA A 41 7.86 1.33 -7.56
N VAL A 42 8.31 1.12 -6.33
CA VAL A 42 9.65 0.61 -6.00
C VAL A 42 9.52 -0.72 -5.28
N SER A 43 10.11 -1.76 -5.86
CA SER A 43 10.36 -3.04 -5.24
C SER A 43 11.75 -3.03 -4.61
N MET A 44 11.89 -3.55 -3.40
CA MET A 44 13.18 -3.73 -2.74
C MET A 44 13.09 -4.82 -1.66
N SER A 45 14.22 -5.31 -1.18
CA SER A 45 14.28 -6.13 0.04
C SER A 45 15.09 -5.45 1.12
N ILE A 46 14.64 -5.63 2.37
CA ILE A 46 15.38 -5.27 3.58
C ILE A 46 15.62 -6.58 4.32
N TYR A 47 16.88 -7.02 4.41
CA TYR A 47 17.20 -8.40 4.77
C TYR A 47 16.46 -9.39 3.86
N GLN A 48 15.65 -10.30 4.43
CA GLN A 48 14.93 -11.33 3.70
C GLN A 48 13.51 -10.90 3.34
N THR A 49 13.03 -9.78 3.89
CA THR A 49 11.66 -9.31 3.67
C THR A 49 11.54 -8.43 2.43
N HIS A 50 10.54 -8.72 1.59
CA HIS A 50 10.25 -7.97 0.37
C HIS A 50 9.25 -6.82 0.61
N PHE A 51 9.63 -5.62 0.18
CA PHE A 51 8.86 -4.39 0.29
C PHE A 51 8.47 -3.85 -1.09
N CYS A 52 7.25 -3.31 -1.19
CA CYS A 52 6.81 -2.54 -2.33
C CYS A 52 6.23 -1.19 -1.88
N PHE A 53 6.73 -0.10 -2.44
CA PHE A 53 6.24 1.25 -2.19
C PHE A 53 5.68 1.83 -3.49
N LEU A 54 4.41 2.21 -3.49
CA LEU A 54 3.73 2.81 -4.63
C LEU A 54 3.34 4.24 -4.30
N CYS A 55 3.62 5.17 -5.20
CA CYS A 55 3.10 6.53 -5.18
C CYS A 55 2.28 6.76 -6.43
N CYS A 56 1.03 7.23 -6.31
CA CYS A 56 0.19 7.53 -7.47
C CYS A 56 -0.39 8.95 -7.46
N HIS A 57 -0.89 9.34 -8.63
CA HIS A 57 -1.79 10.46 -8.85
C HIS A 57 -2.88 9.97 -9.81
N LEU A 58 -4.08 9.72 -9.27
CA LEU A 58 -5.22 9.16 -10.02
C LEU A 58 -6.09 10.25 -10.64
N THR A 59 -6.99 9.86 -11.55
CA THR A 59 -7.91 10.75 -12.24
C THR A 59 -8.69 11.65 -11.26
N SER A 60 -8.55 12.97 -11.46
CA SER A 60 -9.26 14.00 -10.70
C SER A 60 -10.68 14.22 -11.24
N GLY A 61 -11.54 14.80 -10.40
CA GLY A 61 -12.90 15.19 -10.81
C GLY A 61 -13.95 14.84 -9.77
N GLU A 62 -15.05 15.60 -9.79
CA GLU A 62 -16.20 15.49 -8.86
C GLU A 62 -17.51 15.22 -9.60
N LYS A 63 -17.46 14.93 -10.91
CA LYS A 63 -18.67 14.57 -11.66
C LYS A 63 -19.07 13.15 -11.30
N ASP A 64 -20.35 12.88 -11.33
CA ASP A 64 -20.88 11.52 -11.22
C ASP A 64 -20.19 10.63 -12.26
N GLY A 65 -19.62 9.51 -11.81
CA GLY A 65 -18.87 8.61 -12.68
C GLY A 65 -17.34 8.76 -12.61
N ASP A 66 -16.81 9.82 -12.01
CA ASP A 66 -15.35 10.04 -11.95
C ASP A 66 -14.66 9.04 -11.01
N GLU A 67 -15.37 8.47 -10.03
CA GLU A 67 -14.83 7.41 -9.16
C GLU A 67 -14.56 6.10 -9.91
N GLN A 68 -15.34 5.78 -10.95
CA GLN A 68 -15.11 4.61 -11.80
C GLN A 68 -13.86 4.78 -12.65
N LYS A 69 -13.52 6.02 -13.05
CA LYS A 69 -12.24 6.30 -13.73
C LYS A 69 -11.05 6.05 -12.80
N ARG A 70 -11.14 6.51 -11.54
CA ARG A 70 -10.11 6.20 -10.52
C ARG A 70 -9.97 4.70 -10.27
N ASN A 71 -11.10 3.98 -10.21
CA ASN A 71 -11.10 2.53 -10.11
C ASN A 71 -10.41 1.86 -11.32
N ALA A 72 -10.66 2.33 -12.54
CA ALA A 72 -9.99 1.85 -13.74
C ALA A 72 -8.48 2.14 -13.71
N ASP A 73 -8.08 3.33 -13.24
CA ASP A 73 -6.67 3.68 -13.05
C ASP A 73 -5.98 2.69 -12.07
N VAL A 74 -6.63 2.39 -10.94
CA VAL A 74 -6.13 1.43 -9.94
C VAL A 74 -6.00 0.03 -10.55
N GLN A 75 -6.99 -0.42 -11.32
CA GLN A 75 -6.96 -1.71 -12.01
C GLN A 75 -5.77 -1.79 -12.98
N GLU A 76 -5.53 -0.74 -13.77
CA GLU A 76 -4.40 -0.69 -14.71
C GLU A 76 -3.06 -0.63 -13.98
N ILE A 77 -2.96 0.09 -12.86
CA ILE A 77 -1.76 0.10 -12.01
C ILE A 77 -1.47 -1.30 -11.48
N HIS A 78 -2.47 -2.02 -10.97
CA HIS A 78 -2.28 -3.41 -10.53
C HIS A 78 -1.81 -4.32 -11.68
N ARG A 79 -2.45 -4.21 -12.84
CA ARG A 79 -2.18 -5.08 -13.99
C ARG A 79 -0.81 -4.85 -14.61
N ARG A 80 -0.36 -3.59 -14.67
CA ARG A 80 0.84 -3.19 -15.44
C ARG A 80 2.10 -2.98 -14.59
N THR A 81 1.96 -2.93 -13.26
CA THR A 81 3.12 -2.80 -12.38
C THR A 81 3.85 -4.14 -12.29
N VAL A 82 4.92 -4.25 -13.07
CA VAL A 82 5.79 -5.44 -13.12
C VAL A 82 7.24 -5.01 -12.87
N PHE A 83 7.95 -5.78 -12.05
CA PHE A 83 9.35 -5.62 -11.68
C PHE A 83 10.20 -6.70 -12.33
N ASN A 84 10.70 -6.41 -13.54
CA ASN A 84 11.49 -7.34 -14.33
C ASN A 84 12.82 -7.70 -13.66
N SER A 85 13.30 -8.92 -13.90
CA SER A 85 14.59 -9.43 -13.46
C SER A 85 15.27 -10.11 -14.62
N ARG A 86 16.60 -10.02 -14.71
CA ARG A 86 17.36 -10.81 -15.70
C ARG A 86 17.54 -12.28 -15.28
N VAL A 87 17.38 -12.57 -13.99
CA VAL A 87 17.76 -13.85 -13.37
C VAL A 87 16.60 -14.58 -12.67
N SER A 88 15.44 -13.93 -12.56
CA SER A 88 14.27 -14.49 -11.86
C SER A 88 12.99 -14.16 -12.62
N THR A 89 11.90 -14.81 -12.27
CA THR A 89 10.57 -14.44 -12.78
C THR A 89 10.25 -12.98 -12.44
N PRO A 90 9.53 -12.26 -13.32
CA PRO A 90 9.03 -10.93 -13.02
C PRO A 90 8.13 -10.96 -11.79
N LYS A 91 8.28 -9.96 -10.91
CA LYS A 91 7.42 -9.78 -9.73
C LYS A 91 6.34 -8.75 -10.01
N THR A 92 5.17 -8.95 -9.44
CA THR A 92 4.05 -8.00 -9.37
C THR A 92 4.05 -7.29 -8.01
N ILE A 93 3.05 -6.43 -7.79
CA ILE A 93 2.85 -5.77 -6.49
C ILE A 93 2.70 -6.81 -5.36
N TYR A 94 1.86 -7.83 -5.58
CA TYR A 94 1.47 -8.78 -4.54
C TYR A 94 2.51 -9.88 -4.24
N ASP A 95 3.64 -9.91 -4.96
CA ASP A 95 4.80 -10.76 -4.63
C ASP A 95 5.67 -10.19 -3.50
N HIS A 96 5.20 -9.14 -2.83
CA HIS A 96 5.87 -8.48 -1.72
C HIS A 96 5.06 -8.68 -0.44
N GLU A 97 5.75 -8.76 0.68
CA GLU A 97 5.12 -9.07 1.96
C GLU A 97 4.69 -7.82 2.75
N ARG A 98 5.28 -6.67 2.40
CA ARG A 98 5.06 -5.36 3.04
C ARG A 98 4.83 -4.32 1.95
N ILE A 99 3.58 -3.94 1.74
CA ILE A 99 3.20 -3.06 0.63
C ILE A 99 2.59 -1.78 1.18
N PHE A 100 3.07 -0.65 0.69
CA PHE A 100 2.55 0.68 0.98
C PHE A 100 2.12 1.35 -0.32
N TRP A 101 0.89 1.83 -0.36
CA TRP A 101 0.38 2.62 -1.48
C TRP A 101 -0.04 3.98 -0.98
N LEU A 102 0.61 5.02 -1.48
CA LEU A 102 0.37 6.40 -1.10
C LEU A 102 0.17 7.30 -2.32
N GLY A 103 -0.31 8.52 -2.08
CA GLY A 103 -0.34 9.59 -3.08
C GLY A 103 -1.67 10.33 -3.11
N ASP A 104 -1.90 11.04 -4.21
CA ASP A 104 -3.18 11.69 -4.49
C ASP A 104 -4.10 10.70 -5.23
N LEU A 105 -4.87 9.95 -4.45
CA LEU A 105 -5.84 8.98 -4.96
C LEU A 105 -7.08 9.68 -5.50
N ASN A 106 -7.27 10.98 -5.24
CA ASN A 106 -8.32 11.83 -5.81
C ASN A 106 -9.78 11.39 -5.56
N TYR A 107 -10.04 10.38 -4.72
CA TYR A 107 -11.39 10.06 -4.28
C TYR A 107 -12.00 11.21 -3.49
N ARG A 108 -13.31 11.40 -3.63
CA ARG A 108 -14.04 12.57 -3.15
C ARG A 108 -15.09 12.20 -2.12
N ILE A 109 -15.62 13.21 -1.44
CA ILE A 109 -16.80 13.06 -0.59
C ILE A 109 -18.07 13.11 -1.44
N ASN A 110 -18.94 12.12 -1.27
CA ASN A 110 -20.24 12.08 -1.92
C ASN A 110 -21.31 12.86 -1.12
N LEU A 111 -21.12 14.18 -1.02
CA LEU A 111 -22.06 15.13 -0.40
C LEU A 111 -22.04 16.45 -1.16
N SER A 112 -23.08 17.26 -0.96
CA SER A 112 -23.03 18.66 -1.36
C SER A 112 -21.96 19.39 -0.56
N TYR A 113 -21.46 20.48 -1.14
CA TYR A 113 -20.50 21.37 -0.50
C TYR A 113 -21.02 21.89 0.85
N GLU A 114 -22.28 22.30 0.92
CA GLU A 114 -22.91 22.87 2.11
C GLU A 114 -22.94 21.85 3.25
N LYS A 115 -23.40 20.61 2.98
CA LYS A 115 -23.40 19.54 3.98
C LYS A 115 -21.98 19.15 4.40
N THR A 116 -21.04 19.11 3.47
CA THR A 116 -19.63 18.84 3.78
C THR A 116 -19.08 19.88 4.77
N HIS A 117 -19.41 21.15 4.57
CA HIS A 117 -19.01 22.23 5.46
C HIS A 117 -19.72 22.18 6.83
N GLU A 118 -20.95 21.68 6.90
CA GLU A 118 -21.65 21.42 8.16
C GLU A 118 -20.89 20.38 9.01
N PHE A 119 -20.54 19.23 8.43
CA PHE A 119 -19.72 18.22 9.12
C PHE A 119 -18.36 18.77 9.54
N ILE A 120 -17.68 19.54 8.67
CA ILE A 120 -16.39 20.17 8.97
C ILE A 120 -16.51 21.13 10.16
N SER A 121 -17.55 21.97 10.18
CA SER A 121 -17.75 22.98 11.23
C SER A 121 -18.06 22.33 12.58
N ASN A 122 -18.71 21.17 12.57
CA ASN A 122 -18.98 20.36 13.75
C ASN A 122 -17.81 19.45 14.15
N HIS A 123 -16.71 19.46 13.39
CA HIS A 123 -15.58 18.52 13.55
C HIS A 123 -15.99 17.04 13.51
N ASP A 124 -17.09 16.71 12.84
CA ASP A 124 -17.58 15.34 12.70
C ASP A 124 -16.90 14.63 11.53
N TRP A 125 -15.65 14.24 11.74
CA TRP A 125 -14.84 13.53 10.76
C TRP A 125 -15.38 12.13 10.48
N ASN A 126 -15.94 11.45 11.48
CA ASN A 126 -16.46 10.09 11.32
C ASN A 126 -17.70 10.09 10.42
N GLY A 127 -18.66 10.98 10.69
CA GLY A 127 -19.87 11.12 9.87
C GLY A 127 -19.54 11.55 8.44
N LEU A 128 -18.58 12.45 8.26
CA LEU A 128 -18.10 12.83 6.93
C LEU A 128 -17.41 11.67 6.21
N PHE A 129 -16.58 10.90 6.91
CA PHE A 129 -15.83 9.78 6.34
C PHE A 129 -16.74 8.65 5.87
N GLU A 130 -17.92 8.46 6.46
CA GLU A 130 -18.93 7.53 5.93
C GLU A 130 -19.39 7.85 4.50
N LYS A 131 -19.12 9.06 4.00
CA LYS A 131 -19.46 9.51 2.65
C LYS A 131 -18.25 9.55 1.70
N ASP A 132 -17.08 9.09 2.15
CA ASP A 132 -15.86 9.02 1.35
C ASP A 132 -15.93 7.89 0.31
N GLN A 133 -15.67 8.23 -0.96
CA GLN A 133 -15.72 7.24 -2.04
C GLN A 133 -14.67 6.13 -1.87
N LEU A 134 -13.46 6.42 -1.38
CA LEU A 134 -12.43 5.39 -1.19
C LEU A 134 -12.83 4.42 -0.07
N ARG A 135 -13.41 4.91 1.04
CA ARG A 135 -13.98 4.06 2.10
C ARG A 135 -15.02 3.09 1.55
N VAL A 136 -15.89 3.57 0.66
CA VAL A 136 -16.90 2.73 0.00
C VAL A 136 -16.24 1.65 -0.86
N GLU A 137 -15.24 2.00 -1.67
CA GLU A 137 -14.55 1.02 -2.53
C GLU A 137 -13.69 0.01 -1.73
N LEU A 138 -13.08 0.43 -0.62
CA LEU A 138 -12.42 -0.47 0.34
C LEU A 138 -13.40 -1.48 0.94
N ARG A 139 -14.57 -1.02 1.41
CA ARG A 139 -15.61 -1.89 1.99
C ARG A 139 -16.20 -2.89 0.99
N LYS A 140 -16.24 -2.54 -0.31
CA LYS A 140 -16.71 -3.45 -1.36
C LYS A 140 -15.78 -4.65 -1.58
N GLY A 141 -14.53 -4.61 -1.12
CA GLY A 141 -13.61 -5.76 -1.16
C GLY A 141 -13.28 -6.27 -2.56
N ARG A 142 -12.98 -5.37 -3.51
CA ARG A 142 -12.64 -5.72 -4.91
C ARG A 142 -11.21 -5.31 -5.27
N LEU A 143 -11.05 -4.11 -5.83
CA LEU A 143 -9.76 -3.54 -6.21
C LEU A 143 -8.81 -3.36 -5.02
N PHE A 144 -9.38 -3.19 -3.84
CA PHE A 144 -8.65 -2.98 -2.59
C PHE A 144 -8.85 -4.13 -1.60
N ASP A 145 -9.13 -5.35 -2.08
CA ASP A 145 -9.24 -6.50 -1.18
C ASP A 145 -7.93 -6.74 -0.40
N GLY A 146 -8.05 -6.96 0.91
CA GLY A 146 -6.93 -7.09 1.85
C GLY A 146 -6.14 -5.80 2.13
N TRP A 147 -6.44 -4.67 1.48
CA TRP A 147 -5.83 -3.38 1.81
C TRP A 147 -6.45 -2.79 3.06
N SER A 148 -5.63 -2.08 3.83
CA SER A 148 -6.03 -1.42 5.07
C SER A 148 -5.63 0.06 5.05
N GLU A 149 -6.44 0.88 5.70
CA GLU A 149 -6.17 2.30 5.94
C GLU A 149 -6.27 2.61 7.43
N GLY A 150 -5.49 3.58 7.90
CA GLY A 150 -5.63 4.10 9.26
C GLY A 150 -6.95 4.85 9.49
N VAL A 151 -7.33 4.98 10.76
CA VAL A 151 -8.47 5.82 11.13
C VAL A 151 -8.15 7.28 10.80
N ILE A 152 -8.98 7.90 9.96
CA ILE A 152 -8.88 9.32 9.64
C ILE A 152 -9.52 10.11 10.78
N SER A 153 -8.70 10.91 11.46
CA SER A 153 -9.10 11.79 12.58
C SER A 153 -8.70 13.25 12.34
N PHE A 154 -8.43 13.59 11.08
CA PHE A 154 -7.97 14.90 10.64
C PHE A 154 -8.88 15.45 9.52
N PRO A 155 -8.96 16.78 9.33
CA PRO A 155 -9.83 17.38 8.32
C PRO A 155 -9.45 16.98 6.89
N PRO A 156 -10.37 17.08 5.91
CA PRO A 156 -10.08 16.88 4.50
C PRO A 156 -8.84 17.66 4.05
N THR A 157 -8.00 17.03 3.21
CA THR A 157 -6.67 17.56 2.84
C THR A 157 -6.70 18.46 1.60
N TYR A 158 -7.82 18.51 0.89
CA TYR A 158 -8.05 19.27 -0.32
C TYR A 158 -9.47 19.88 -0.29
N LYS A 159 -9.80 21.03 -0.90
CA LYS A 159 -8.94 22.03 -1.56
C LYS A 159 -8.83 23.29 -0.71
N TYR A 160 -7.64 23.58 -0.23
CA TYR A 160 -7.36 24.79 0.53
C TYR A 160 -7.04 25.98 -0.36
N ARG A 161 -7.27 27.18 0.15
CA ARG A 161 -6.63 28.38 -0.40
C ARG A 161 -5.14 28.33 -0.08
N PHE A 162 -4.33 28.84 -1.00
CA PHE A 162 -2.88 28.95 -0.81
C PHE A 162 -2.56 29.74 0.46
N ASN A 163 -1.56 29.26 1.24
CA ASN A 163 -1.12 29.89 2.48
C ASN A 163 -2.24 30.17 3.53
N SER A 164 -3.31 29.37 3.53
CA SER A 164 -4.48 29.61 4.39
C SER A 164 -4.92 28.35 5.12
N LYS A 165 -5.69 28.49 6.20
CA LYS A 165 -6.42 27.38 6.83
C LYS A 165 -7.82 27.18 6.24
N LYS A 166 -8.25 28.05 5.33
CA LYS A 166 -9.59 28.02 4.76
C LYS A 166 -9.62 27.20 3.48
N TYR A 167 -10.69 26.43 3.31
CA TYR A 167 -11.05 25.85 2.02
C TYR A 167 -11.43 26.96 1.01
N THR A 168 -11.39 26.62 -0.27
CA THR A 168 -11.81 27.53 -1.36
C THR A 168 -13.33 27.71 -1.35
N SER A 169 -13.83 28.63 -0.51
CA SER A 169 -15.27 28.92 -0.37
C SER A 169 -15.82 30.03 -1.25
N ASP A 170 -14.95 30.92 -1.74
CA ASP A 170 -15.37 32.16 -2.43
C ASP A 170 -15.06 32.14 -3.94
N GLU A 171 -14.66 30.98 -4.48
CA GLU A 171 -14.50 30.79 -5.92
C GLU A 171 -15.88 30.80 -6.60
N PRO A 172 -16.03 31.35 -7.82
CA PRO A 172 -17.23 31.15 -8.63
C PRO A 172 -17.61 29.67 -8.67
N LYS A 173 -18.90 29.33 -8.81
CA LYS A 173 -19.39 27.93 -8.77
C LYS A 173 -18.58 26.93 -9.62
N SER A 174 -17.94 27.37 -10.71
CA SER A 174 -17.06 26.57 -11.57
C SER A 174 -15.71 26.17 -10.94
N GLY A 175 -15.17 27.00 -10.04
CA GLY A 175 -13.90 26.78 -9.32
C GLY A 175 -14.05 26.16 -7.93
N ARG A 176 -15.27 26.18 -7.36
CA ARG A 176 -15.57 25.55 -6.06
C ARG A 176 -15.32 24.04 -6.12
N ARG A 177 -14.69 23.50 -5.09
CA ARG A 177 -14.46 22.06 -4.90
C ARG A 177 -14.92 21.66 -3.51
N THR A 178 -15.53 20.48 -3.40
CA THR A 178 -15.97 19.95 -2.11
C THR A 178 -14.75 19.45 -1.35
N PRO A 179 -14.53 19.90 -0.10
CA PRO A 179 -13.42 19.40 0.70
C PRO A 179 -13.38 17.87 0.77
N SER A 180 -12.23 17.26 0.43
CA SER A 180 -12.07 15.81 0.31
C SER A 180 -10.71 15.32 0.81
N TRP A 181 -10.65 14.06 1.27
CA TRP A 181 -9.40 13.34 1.56
C TRP A 181 -8.87 12.69 0.27
N CYS A 182 -8.23 13.52 -0.56
CA CYS A 182 -7.61 13.07 -1.80
C CYS A 182 -6.29 12.33 -1.54
N ASP A 183 -5.55 12.76 -0.52
CA ASP A 183 -4.21 12.28 -0.18
C ASP A 183 -4.29 11.14 0.83
N ARG A 184 -3.88 9.92 0.46
CA ARG A 184 -4.12 8.70 1.26
C ARG A 184 -2.90 7.82 1.36
N ILE A 185 -2.84 7.02 2.42
CA ILE A 185 -1.81 5.99 2.63
C ILE A 185 -2.50 4.69 3.03
N LEU A 186 -2.43 3.72 2.13
CA LEU A 186 -2.93 2.37 2.31
C LEU A 186 -1.77 1.40 2.53
N SER A 187 -2.06 0.28 3.18
CA SER A 187 -1.07 -0.76 3.44
C SER A 187 -1.64 -2.16 3.26
N TYR A 188 -0.84 -3.07 2.74
CA TYR A 188 -1.19 -4.47 2.51
C TYR A 188 -0.05 -5.37 2.98
N GLY A 189 -0.41 -6.48 3.62
CA GLY A 189 0.54 -7.47 4.13
C GLY A 189 0.38 -7.74 5.62
N LYS A 190 1.30 -8.54 6.17
CA LYS A 190 1.28 -8.99 7.58
C LYS A 190 2.37 -8.29 8.39
N ALA A 191 2.27 -8.40 9.72
CA ALA A 191 3.29 -7.90 10.66
C ALA A 191 3.66 -6.42 10.44
N MET A 192 2.65 -5.61 10.16
CA MET A 192 2.74 -4.16 10.09
C MET A 192 1.73 -3.57 11.08
N ARG A 193 2.19 -2.65 11.90
CA ARG A 193 1.36 -1.94 12.87
C ARG A 193 1.47 -0.45 12.64
N LEU A 194 0.35 0.16 12.27
CA LEU A 194 0.23 1.61 12.16
C LEU A 194 0.32 2.22 13.57
N LEU A 195 1.22 3.20 13.74
CA LEU A 195 1.41 3.95 14.98
C LEU A 195 0.70 5.30 14.95
N SER A 196 0.73 5.98 13.80
CA SER A 196 0.09 7.29 13.63
C SER A 196 -0.29 7.51 12.17
N TYR A 197 -1.43 8.15 11.93
CA TYR A 197 -1.88 8.60 10.61
C TYR A 197 -2.46 10.00 10.74
N GLU A 198 -1.78 10.99 10.16
CA GLU A 198 -2.02 12.40 10.44
C GLU A 198 -1.77 13.27 9.21
N THR A 199 -2.29 14.50 9.26
CA THR A 199 -1.94 15.56 8.31
C THR A 199 -1.00 16.56 8.96
N VAL A 200 -0.20 17.25 8.14
CA VAL A 200 0.74 18.28 8.59
C VAL A 200 0.22 19.66 8.17
N ASP A 201 0.27 20.64 9.09
CA ASP A 201 -0.09 22.03 8.81
C ASP A 201 1.00 22.75 8.00
N MET A 202 1.20 22.29 6.76
CA MET A 202 2.05 22.92 5.75
C MET A 202 1.17 23.50 4.64
N ARG A 203 1.28 24.80 4.42
CA ARG A 203 0.29 25.57 3.63
C ARG A 203 0.81 26.05 2.28
N LEU A 204 1.91 25.46 1.80
CA LEU A 204 2.56 25.78 0.52
C LEU A 204 1.80 25.22 -0.70
N SER A 205 0.73 24.46 -0.47
CA SER A 205 -0.11 23.85 -1.50
C SER A 205 -1.58 24.01 -1.12
N ASP A 206 -2.47 23.83 -2.11
CA ASP A 206 -3.90 23.63 -1.88
C ASP A 206 -4.22 22.24 -1.30
N HIS A 207 -3.23 21.34 -1.27
CA HIS A 207 -3.24 20.10 -0.49
C HIS A 207 -2.53 20.25 0.86
N ARG A 208 -2.89 19.41 1.84
CA ARG A 208 -2.15 19.25 3.11
C ARG A 208 -1.40 17.92 3.10
N PRO A 209 -0.08 17.90 3.41
CA PRO A 209 0.68 16.66 3.44
C PRO A 209 0.08 15.65 4.42
N VAL A 210 0.15 14.37 4.07
CA VAL A 210 -0.30 13.24 4.89
C VAL A 210 0.90 12.37 5.25
N LYS A 211 0.93 11.92 6.51
CA LYS A 211 2.01 11.12 7.08
C LYS A 211 1.42 9.90 7.78
N ALA A 212 2.02 8.75 7.55
CA ALA A 212 1.77 7.54 8.31
C ALA A 212 3.09 7.00 8.87
N VAL A 213 3.07 6.48 10.10
CA VAL A 213 4.23 5.85 10.75
C VAL A 213 3.87 4.43 11.09
N TYR A 214 4.72 3.48 10.71
CA TYR A 214 4.52 2.05 10.93
C TYR A 214 5.69 1.45 11.71
N THR A 215 5.38 0.49 12.58
CA THR A 215 6.33 -0.57 12.96
C THR A 215 6.13 -1.74 12.01
N VAL A 216 7.22 -2.28 11.47
CA VAL A 216 7.19 -3.41 10.54
C VAL A 216 8.20 -4.44 10.98
N ASP A 217 7.75 -5.67 11.18
CA ASP A 217 8.64 -6.78 11.49
C ASP A 217 9.29 -7.29 10.20
N ILE A 218 10.59 -7.54 10.29
CA ILE A 218 11.42 -7.99 9.17
C ILE A 218 12.11 -9.30 9.53
N GLU A 219 12.25 -10.16 8.54
CA GLU A 219 12.94 -11.44 8.67
C GLU A 219 14.43 -11.26 8.47
N VAL A 220 15.20 -11.81 9.40
CA VAL A 220 16.67 -11.80 9.38
C VAL A 220 17.17 -13.24 9.40
N PHE A 221 17.92 -13.59 8.36
CA PHE A 221 18.55 -14.88 8.24
C PHE A 221 19.52 -15.10 9.39
N SER A 222 19.37 -16.24 10.07
CA SER A 222 20.27 -16.68 11.11
C SER A 222 20.86 -18.03 10.71
N PRO A 223 22.17 -18.08 10.37
CA PRO A 223 22.85 -19.33 10.03
C PRO A 223 22.69 -20.39 11.12
N LYS A 224 22.70 -19.98 12.39
CA LYS A 224 22.51 -20.88 13.54
C LYS A 224 21.09 -21.48 13.59
N LYS A 225 20.07 -20.70 13.24
CA LYS A 225 18.69 -21.21 13.16
C LYS A 225 18.54 -22.18 11.99
N LEU A 226 19.15 -21.88 10.84
CA LEU A 226 19.18 -22.79 9.69
C LEU A 226 19.87 -24.10 10.05
N GLN A 227 21.07 -24.03 10.64
CA GLN A 227 21.82 -25.21 11.04
C GLN A 227 21.04 -26.08 12.03
N ARG A 228 20.40 -25.46 13.04
CA ARG A 228 19.53 -26.20 13.97
C ARG A 228 18.33 -26.86 13.28
N ALA A 229 17.69 -26.16 12.33
CA ALA A 229 16.56 -26.72 11.59
C ALA A 229 17.02 -27.93 10.74
N LEU A 230 18.14 -27.80 10.03
CA LEU A 230 18.73 -28.89 9.25
C LEU A 230 19.06 -30.10 10.13
N THR A 231 19.75 -29.90 11.25
CA THR A 231 20.09 -30.99 12.19
C THR A 231 18.84 -31.68 12.74
N PHE A 232 17.76 -30.93 12.98
CA PHE A 232 16.50 -31.52 13.43
C PHE A 232 15.84 -32.36 12.33
N THR A 233 15.82 -31.87 11.08
CA THR A 233 15.30 -32.64 9.93
C THR A 233 16.12 -33.89 9.67
N ASP A 234 17.45 -33.80 9.76
CA ASP A 234 18.34 -34.95 9.62
C ASP A 234 18.04 -36.01 10.69
N ALA A 235 17.87 -35.59 11.95
CA ALA A 235 17.50 -36.49 13.04
C ALA A 235 16.12 -37.14 12.85
N GLU A 236 15.11 -36.41 12.34
CA GLU A 236 13.79 -36.98 12.01
C GLU A 236 13.85 -37.98 10.84
N VAL A 237 14.73 -37.75 9.88
CA VAL A 237 14.95 -38.67 8.75
C VAL A 237 15.66 -39.93 9.23
N GLU A 238 16.71 -39.80 10.06
CA GLU A 238 17.41 -40.93 10.67
C GLU A 238 16.47 -41.80 11.53
N ASP A 239 15.62 -41.19 12.36
CA ASP A 239 14.64 -41.90 13.20
C ASP A 239 13.59 -42.67 12.36
N ARG A 240 13.16 -42.09 11.23
CA ARG A 240 12.25 -42.78 10.30
C ARG A 240 12.92 -43.97 9.63
N LEU A 241 14.16 -43.81 9.17
CA LEU A 241 14.93 -44.89 8.54
C LEU A 241 15.20 -46.03 9.52
N SER A 242 15.58 -45.73 10.77
CA SER A 242 15.77 -46.78 11.80
C SER A 242 14.47 -47.52 12.11
N SER A 243 13.34 -46.81 12.15
CA SER A 243 12.02 -47.43 12.39
C SER A 243 11.52 -48.30 11.21
N GLU A 244 12.00 -48.05 10.00
CA GLU A 244 11.71 -48.87 8.82
C GLU A 244 12.61 -50.11 8.78
N ASP A 245 13.90 -49.97 9.12
CA ASP A 245 14.83 -51.09 9.24
C ASP A 245 14.39 -52.09 10.34
N GLU A 246 13.93 -51.60 11.49
CA GLU A 246 13.38 -52.45 12.56
C GLU A 246 12.09 -53.18 12.12
N ARG A 247 11.23 -52.53 11.35
CA ARG A 247 10.01 -53.16 10.80
C ARG A 247 10.34 -54.24 9.77
N ILE A 248 11.31 -54.00 8.90
CA ILE A 248 11.77 -54.97 7.91
C ILE A 248 12.42 -56.17 8.62
N ALA A 249 13.27 -55.94 9.63
CA ALA A 249 13.88 -57.02 10.43
C ALA A 249 12.86 -57.85 11.22
N GLY A 250 11.79 -57.22 11.73
CA GLY A 250 10.68 -57.90 12.40
C GLY A 250 9.83 -58.80 11.47
N ILE A 251 9.72 -58.44 10.19
CA ILE A 251 9.01 -59.24 9.19
C ILE A 251 9.80 -60.50 8.83
N TYR A 252 11.13 -60.40 8.71
CA TYR A 252 11.99 -61.57 8.42
C TYR A 252 12.10 -62.58 9.56
N SER A 253 11.87 -62.15 10.80
CA SER A 253 11.93 -63.02 11.99
C SER A 253 10.62 -63.79 12.27
N LEU A 254 9.50 -63.39 11.65
CA LEU A 254 8.20 -64.08 11.75
C LEU A 254 7.94 -65.11 10.63
N GLY A 255 8.87 -65.25 9.66
CA GLY A 255 8.75 -66.18 8.52
C GLY A 255 9.51 -67.51 8.66
N LEU A 256 10.14 -67.76 9.81
CA LEU A 256 10.91 -68.97 10.11
C LEU A 256 10.40 -69.63 11.39
N SER A 257 9.23 -70.27 11.31
CA SER A 257 8.74 -71.24 12.29
C SER A 257 7.88 -72.29 11.62
#